data_AF-A0A7W3MVX2-F1
#
_entry.id   AF-A0A7W3MVX2-F1
#
_cell.length_a   1.000
_cell.length_b   1.000
_cell.length_c   1.000
_cell.angle_alpha   90.00
_cell.angle_beta   90.00
_cell.angle_gamma   90.00
#
_symmetry.space_group_name_H-M   'P 1'
#
loop_
_entity.id
_entity.type
_entity.pdbx_description
1 polymer ?
#
loop_
_entity_poly.entity_id
_entity_poly.type
_entity_poly.pdbx_seq_one_letter_code
_entity_poly.pdbx_strand_id
1 'polypeptide(L)'
;MPTNSTSSESAFTEVLAEIYRRLVQLERTIGALADATEDAFISWGFPQADAANARDALRMASSLTDTALVPPDTDPIADATADSLADLTRDLHRELITASEKASDAVDKLACLTAALHTGRLLESLR
;
A
#
# COMPACT_ATOMS: atom_id res chain seq x y z
N MET A 1 18.08 14.38 -30.80
CA MET A 1 16.73 13.99 -30.35
C MET A 1 16.82 13.67 -28.86
N PRO A 2 16.33 14.53 -27.95
CA PRO A 2 16.33 14.22 -26.53
C PRO A 2 14.95 13.77 -26.00
N THR A 3 15.00 12.70 -25.20
CA THR A 3 14.24 12.44 -23.96
C THR A 3 12.72 12.28 -24.01
N ASN A 4 12.25 11.08 -24.34
CA ASN A 4 10.90 10.62 -23.97
C ASN A 4 10.88 9.83 -22.63
N SER A 5 12.04 9.50 -22.07
CA SER A 5 12.18 8.61 -20.90
C SER A 5 11.79 9.27 -19.58
N THR A 6 12.03 10.58 -19.42
CA THR A 6 11.79 11.31 -18.18
C THR A 6 10.31 11.44 -17.81
N SER A 7 9.42 11.43 -18.81
CA SER A 7 7.98 11.61 -18.60
C SER A 7 7.28 10.32 -18.15
N SER A 8 7.76 9.15 -18.60
CA SER A 8 7.21 7.86 -18.18
C SER A 8 7.69 7.44 -16.80
N GLU A 9 8.93 7.77 -16.45
CA GLU A 9 9.53 7.49 -15.14
C GLU A 9 8.88 8.34 -14.04
N SER A 10 8.59 9.62 -14.32
CA SER A 10 7.83 10.47 -13.38
C SER A 10 6.40 9.97 -13.20
N ALA A 11 5.71 9.58 -14.28
CA ALA A 11 4.35 9.05 -14.21
C ALA A 11 4.26 7.72 -13.42
N PHE A 12 5.25 6.83 -13.57
CA PHE A 12 5.31 5.60 -12.78
C PHE A 12 5.55 5.89 -11.30
N THR A 13 6.47 6.82 -11.01
CA THR A 13 6.76 7.26 -9.64
C THR A 13 5.52 7.84 -8.96
N GLU A 14 4.73 8.65 -9.67
CA GLU A 14 3.46 9.20 -9.16
C GLU A 14 2.45 8.09 -8.84
N VAL A 15 2.34 7.07 -9.70
CA VAL A 15 1.47 5.90 -9.44
C VAL A 15 1.92 5.16 -8.18
N LEU A 16 3.21 4.87 -8.04
CA LEU A 16 3.72 4.20 -6.84
C LEU A 16 3.52 5.04 -5.58
N ALA A 17 3.71 6.36 -5.67
CA ALA A 17 3.52 7.27 -4.54
C ALA A 17 2.06 7.27 -4.07
N GLU A 18 1.12 7.23 -5.01
CA GLU A 18 -0.31 7.14 -4.69
C GLU A 18 -0.69 5.79 -4.06
N ILE A 19 -0.19 4.68 -4.60
CA ILE A 19 -0.39 3.35 -4.00
C ILE A 19 0.20 3.33 -2.58
N TYR A 20 1.40 3.87 -2.38
CA TYR A 20 2.04 3.96 -1.08
C TYR A 20 1.22 4.80 -0.09
N ARG A 21 0.72 5.96 -0.51
CA ARG A 21 -0.15 6.81 0.31
C ARG A 21 -1.41 6.06 0.74
N ARG A 22 -2.04 5.32 -0.16
CA ARG A 22 -3.22 4.50 0.15
C ARG A 22 -2.91 3.33 1.08
N LEU A 23 -1.72 2.72 0.98
CA LEU A 23 -1.27 1.70 1.95
C LEU A 23 -1.05 2.30 3.35
N VAL A 24 -0.45 3.49 3.45
CA VAL A 24 -0.32 4.23 4.72
C VAL A 24 -1.71 4.53 5.31
N GLN A 25 -2.65 4.97 4.48
CA GLN A 25 -4.01 5.25 4.90
C GLN A 25 -4.72 3.99 5.41
N LEU A 26 -4.59 2.88 4.68
CA LEU A 26 -5.16 1.58 5.05
C LEU A 26 -4.62 1.09 6.39
N GLU A 27 -3.31 1.09 6.57
CA GLU A 27 -2.65 0.70 7.83
C GLU A 27 -3.10 1.58 9.00
N ARG A 28 -3.12 2.91 8.84
CA ARG A 28 -3.58 3.82 9.90
C ARG A 28 -5.05 3.59 10.26
N THR A 29 -5.88 3.29 9.27
CA THR A 29 -7.30 2.98 9.49
C THR A 29 -7.47 1.69 10.29
N ILE A 30 -6.74 0.63 9.90
CA ILE A 30 -6.77 -0.63 10.63
C ILE A 30 -6.19 -0.48 12.05
N GLY A 31 -5.11 0.30 12.21
CA GLY A 31 -4.55 0.62 13.52
C GLY A 31 -5.55 1.34 14.42
N ALA A 32 -6.27 2.34 13.90
CA ALA A 32 -7.32 3.03 14.64
C ALA A 32 -8.47 2.10 15.04
N LEU A 33 -8.82 1.12 14.20
CA LEU A 33 -9.80 0.09 14.53
C LEU A 33 -9.28 -0.87 15.61
N ALA A 34 -8.01 -1.28 15.54
CA ALA A 34 -7.36 -2.13 16.54
C ALA A 34 -7.26 -1.45 17.92
N ASP A 35 -7.01 -0.14 17.95
CA ASP A 35 -6.87 0.65 19.17
C ASP A 35 -8.21 1.01 19.83
N ALA A 36 -9.34 0.75 19.16
CA ALA A 36 -10.67 1.15 19.66
C ALA A 36 -11.07 0.42 20.96
N THR A 37 -10.77 -0.89 21.06
CA THR A 37 -11.01 -1.72 22.25
C THR A 37 -10.00 -2.88 22.32
N GLU A 38 -9.86 -3.51 23.49
CA GLU A 38 -9.01 -4.71 23.65
C GLU A 38 -9.47 -5.89 22.76
N ASP A 39 -10.79 -6.10 22.63
CA ASP A 39 -11.36 -7.10 21.73
C ASP A 39 -11.12 -6.76 20.25
N ALA A 40 -11.07 -5.47 19.91
CA ALA A 40 -10.77 -5.02 18.56
C ALA A 40 -9.31 -5.32 18.20
N PHE A 41 -8.37 -5.18 19.13
CA PHE A 41 -6.96 -5.58 18.91
C PHE A 41 -6.84 -7.06 18.50
N ILE A 42 -7.64 -7.96 19.10
CA ILE A 42 -7.63 -9.39 18.75
C ILE A 42 -8.09 -9.59 17.30
N SER A 43 -9.10 -8.83 16.86
CA SER A 43 -9.68 -8.95 15.52
C SER A 43 -8.82 -8.28 14.44
N TRP A 44 -8.15 -7.18 14.78
CA TRP A 44 -7.47 -6.30 13.82
C TRP A 44 -5.94 -6.37 13.89
N GLY A 45 -5.34 -7.02 14.89
CA GLY A 45 -3.88 -7.08 15.05
C GLY A 45 -3.16 -7.78 13.90
N PHE A 46 -3.71 -8.90 13.39
CA PHE A 46 -3.17 -9.56 12.19
C PHE A 46 -3.35 -8.71 10.93
N PRO A 47 -4.57 -8.19 10.63
CA PRO A 47 -4.77 -7.22 9.56
C PRO A 47 -3.81 -6.02 9.63
N GLN A 48 -3.56 -5.47 10.83
CA GLN A 48 -2.66 -4.34 11.03
C GLN A 48 -1.22 -4.69 10.63
N ALA A 49 -0.75 -5.87 11.04
CA ALA A 49 0.59 -6.34 10.70
C ALA A 49 0.75 -6.54 9.19
N ASP A 50 -0.22 -7.15 8.51
CA ASP A 50 -0.14 -7.32 7.05
C ASP A 50 -0.23 -6.00 6.29
N ALA A 51 -1.05 -5.04 6.75
CA ALA A 51 -1.09 -3.70 6.18
C ALA A 51 0.26 -2.97 6.33
N ALA A 52 0.87 -3.03 7.51
CA ALA A 52 2.19 -2.46 7.77
C ALA A 52 3.28 -3.13 6.91
N ASN A 53 3.26 -4.47 6.79
CA ASN A 53 4.19 -5.21 5.95
C ASN A 53 4.04 -4.85 4.46
N ALA A 54 2.81 -4.66 3.97
CA ALA A 54 2.57 -4.22 2.60
C ALA A 54 3.13 -2.82 2.34
N ARG A 55 2.88 -1.87 3.25
CA ARG A 55 3.45 -0.52 3.19
C ARG A 55 4.98 -0.57 3.18
N ASP A 56 5.58 -1.27 4.13
CA ASP A 56 7.04 -1.32 4.30
C ASP A 56 7.72 -2.01 3.11
N ALA A 57 7.09 -3.04 2.54
CA ALA A 57 7.55 -3.66 1.31
C ALA A 57 7.58 -2.67 0.14
N LEU A 58 6.51 -1.88 -0.04
CA LEU A 58 6.45 -0.92 -1.13
C LEU A 58 7.44 0.24 -0.93
N ARG A 59 7.70 0.64 0.32
CA ARG A 59 8.68 1.68 0.67
C ARG A 59 10.10 1.39 0.13
N MET A 60 10.41 0.11 -0.10
CA MET A 60 11.70 -0.32 -0.63
C MET A 60 11.87 -0.09 -2.14
N ALA A 61 10.81 0.34 -2.85
CA ALA A 61 10.87 0.68 -4.27
C ALA A 61 11.88 1.81 -4.51
N SER A 62 12.81 1.62 -5.44
CA SER A 62 13.84 2.61 -5.78
C SER A 62 13.20 3.91 -6.28
N SER A 63 12.14 3.81 -7.08
CA SER A 63 11.35 4.95 -7.58
C SER A 63 10.68 5.77 -6.46
N LEU A 64 10.55 5.23 -5.24
CA LEU A 64 9.98 5.94 -4.10
C LEU A 64 11.00 6.61 -3.19
N THR A 65 12.31 6.34 -3.36
CA THR A 65 13.35 6.74 -2.40
C THR A 65 13.42 8.26 -2.14
N ASP A 66 13.22 9.08 -3.18
CA ASP A 66 13.22 10.55 -3.05
C ASP A 66 11.85 11.14 -2.69
N THR A 67 10.76 10.40 -2.90
CA THR A 67 9.37 10.88 -2.77
C THR A 67 8.71 10.38 -1.48
N ALA A 68 9.20 9.30 -0.87
CA ALA A 68 8.59 8.60 0.27
C ALA A 68 8.86 9.23 1.64
N LEU A 69 8.82 10.56 1.72
CA LEU A 69 8.44 11.21 2.97
C LEU A 69 6.96 10.87 3.17
N VAL A 70 6.67 10.02 4.16
CA VAL A 70 5.30 9.72 4.62
C VAL A 70 4.52 11.04 4.65
N PRO A 71 3.43 11.20 3.87
CA PRO A 71 2.67 12.44 3.94
C PRO A 71 2.15 12.54 5.38
N PRO A 72 2.57 13.55 6.17
CA PRO A 72 2.26 13.62 7.59
C PRO A 72 0.74 13.54 7.84
N ASP A 73 -0.05 14.02 6.88
CA ASP A 73 -1.50 14.20 6.96
C ASP A 73 -2.31 13.09 6.28
N THR A 74 -1.80 11.85 6.20
CA THR A 74 -2.62 10.74 5.69
C THR A 74 -3.59 10.28 6.78
N ASP A 75 -4.76 10.90 6.85
CA ASP A 75 -5.76 10.57 7.88
C ASP A 75 -6.40 9.19 7.64
N PRO A 76 -6.78 8.48 8.73
CA PRO A 76 -7.63 7.29 8.64
C PRO A 76 -8.90 7.54 7.83
N ILE A 77 -9.42 6.49 7.20
CA ILE A 77 -10.71 6.54 6.50
C ILE A 77 -11.81 6.58 7.55
N ALA A 78 -12.58 7.67 7.56
CA ALA A 78 -13.75 7.80 8.42
C ALA A 78 -14.81 6.74 8.07
N ASP A 79 -15.48 6.20 9.10
CA ASP A 79 -16.55 5.22 8.97
C ASP A 79 -16.16 3.93 8.21
N ALA A 80 -14.87 3.57 8.23
CA ALA A 80 -14.38 2.37 7.58
C ALA A 80 -14.98 1.09 8.17
N THR A 81 -15.51 0.24 7.31
CA THR A 81 -16.00 -1.11 7.63
C THR A 81 -15.04 -2.17 7.09
N ALA A 82 -15.11 -3.40 7.62
CA ALA A 82 -14.34 -4.53 7.10
C ALA A 82 -14.54 -4.73 5.58
N ASP A 83 -15.78 -4.62 5.10
CA ASP A 83 -16.09 -4.72 3.67
C ASP A 83 -15.41 -3.61 2.85
N SER A 84 -15.49 -2.36 3.31
CA SER A 84 -14.85 -1.23 2.62
C SER A 84 -13.32 -1.37 2.57
N LEU A 85 -12.72 -1.92 3.63
CA LEU A 85 -11.29 -2.19 3.71
C LEU A 85 -10.90 -3.37 2.81
N ALA A 86 -11.74 -4.40 2.73
CA ALA A 86 -11.53 -5.53 1.83
C ALA A 86 -11.59 -5.09 0.36
N ASP A 87 -12.52 -4.20 0.01
CA ASP A 87 -12.61 -3.63 -1.34
C ASP A 87 -11.39 -2.78 -1.68
N LEU A 88 -10.98 -1.86 -0.80
CA LEU A 88 -9.77 -1.06 -0.97
C LEU A 88 -8.51 -1.95 -1.09
N THR A 89 -8.39 -2.97 -0.25
CA THR A 89 -7.26 -3.90 -0.26
C THR A 89 -7.20 -4.69 -1.57
N ARG A 90 -8.36 -5.08 -2.12
CA ARG A 90 -8.44 -5.78 -3.41
C ARG A 90 -7.99 -4.90 -4.56
N ASP A 91 -8.35 -3.62 -4.54
CA ASP A 91 -7.93 -2.66 -5.56
C ASP A 91 -6.42 -2.42 -5.47
N LEU A 92 -5.89 -2.20 -4.27
CA LEU A 92 -4.44 -2.05 -4.05
C LEU A 92 -3.66 -3.29 -4.51
N HIS A 93 -4.15 -4.49 -4.22
CA HIS A 93 -3.52 -5.73 -4.68
C HIS A 93 -3.42 -5.80 -6.21
N ARG A 94 -4.51 -5.46 -6.93
CA ARG A 94 -4.52 -5.44 -8.40
C ARG A 94 -3.61 -4.35 -8.97
N GLU A 95 -3.61 -3.17 -8.37
CA GLU A 95 -2.77 -2.05 -8.78
C GLU A 95 -1.28 -2.38 -8.59
N LEU A 96 -0.91 -3.04 -7.48
CA LEU A 96 0.46 -3.48 -7.21
C LEU A 96 0.94 -4.51 -8.23
N ILE A 97 0.11 -5.49 -8.60
CA ILE A 97 0.43 -6.45 -9.66
C ILE A 97 0.64 -5.70 -10.98
N THR A 98 -0.29 -4.81 -11.34
CA THR A 98 -0.22 -4.02 -12.58
C THR A 98 1.02 -3.11 -12.60
N ALA A 99 1.39 -2.51 -11.47
CA ALA A 99 2.58 -1.69 -11.33
C ALA A 99 3.85 -2.54 -11.50
N SER A 100 3.88 -3.75 -10.93
CA SER A 100 5.00 -4.67 -11.08
C SER A 100 5.28 -5.07 -12.53
N GLU A 101 4.24 -5.22 -13.35
CA GLU A 101 4.36 -5.53 -14.78
C GLU A 101 4.96 -4.37 -15.58
N LYS A 102 4.68 -3.13 -15.15
CA LYS A 102 5.18 -1.89 -15.77
C LYS A 102 6.57 -1.48 -15.26
N ALA A 103 6.99 -1.98 -14.10
CA ALA A 103 8.27 -1.66 -13.49
C ALA A 103 9.44 -2.14 -14.35
N SER A 104 10.29 -1.18 -14.74
CA SER A 104 11.55 -1.44 -15.46
C SER A 104 12.69 -1.78 -14.51
N ASP A 105 12.67 -1.23 -13.29
CA ASP A 105 13.62 -1.55 -12.21
C ASP A 105 13.20 -2.86 -11.51
N ALA A 106 14.16 -3.74 -11.25
CA ALA A 106 13.94 -5.01 -10.58
C ALA A 106 13.57 -4.84 -9.08
N VAL A 107 14.09 -3.81 -8.42
CA VAL A 107 13.78 -3.43 -7.04
C VAL A 107 12.33 -2.97 -6.94
N ASP A 108 11.88 -2.10 -7.84
CA ASP A 108 10.48 -1.65 -7.89
C ASP A 108 9.52 -2.82 -8.14
N LYS A 109 9.88 -3.70 -9.08
CA LYS A 109 9.10 -4.90 -9.37
C LYS A 109 8.98 -5.80 -8.13
N LEU A 110 10.10 -6.07 -7.45
CA LEU A 110 10.11 -6.89 -6.24
C LEU A 110 9.28 -6.24 -5.13
N ALA A 111 9.47 -4.95 -4.87
CA ALA A 111 8.72 -4.18 -3.88
C ALA A 111 7.20 -4.27 -4.13
N CYS A 112 6.78 -4.09 -5.39
CA CYS A 112 5.37 -4.22 -5.78
C CYS A 112 4.83 -5.64 -5.55
N LEU A 113 5.57 -6.68 -5.92
CA LEU A 113 5.14 -8.07 -5.74
C LEU A 113 5.11 -8.49 -4.27
N THR A 114 6.08 -8.05 -3.46
CA THR A 114 6.07 -8.31 -2.02
C THR A 114 4.92 -7.58 -1.34
N ALA A 115 4.66 -6.32 -1.70
CA ALA A 115 3.48 -5.60 -1.22
C ALA A 115 2.17 -6.27 -1.67
N ALA A 116 2.11 -6.77 -2.92
CA ALA A 116 0.96 -7.51 -3.44
C ALA A 116 0.70 -8.80 -2.62
N LEU A 117 1.76 -9.51 -2.23
CA LEU A 117 1.65 -10.70 -1.38
C LEU A 117 1.04 -10.37 0.00
N HIS A 118 1.48 -9.29 0.64
CA HIS A 118 0.95 -8.88 1.94
C HIS A 118 -0.48 -8.34 1.85
N THR A 119 -0.81 -7.56 0.82
CA THR A 119 -2.21 -7.15 0.57
C THR A 119 -3.12 -8.34 0.25
N GLY A 120 -2.60 -9.39 -0.38
CA GLY A 120 -3.34 -10.65 -0.57
C GLY A 120 -3.70 -11.32 0.76
N ARG A 121 -2.75 -11.44 1.68
CA ARG A 121 -2.99 -11.99 3.04
C ARG A 121 -3.93 -11.11 3.86
N LEU A 122 -3.78 -9.80 3.75
CA LEU A 122 -4.69 -8.85 4.37
C LEU A 122 -6.12 -9.06 3.87
N LEU A 123 -6.31 -9.21 2.55
CA LEU A 123 -7.63 -9.46 1.96
C LEU A 123 -8.24 -10.77 2.48
N GLU A 124 -7.44 -11.82 2.70
CA GLU A 124 -7.90 -13.06 3.33
C GLU A 124 -8.32 -12.86 4.78
N SER A 125 -7.61 -12.01 5.53
CA SER A 125 -7.89 -11.72 6.93
C SER A 125 -9.11 -10.82 7.15
N LEU A 126 -9.50 -10.05 6.13
CA LEU A 126 -10.66 -9.15 6.16
C LEU A 126 -11.97 -9.83 5.70
N ARG A 127 -11.92 -11.11 5.29
CA ARG A 127 -13.09 -11.91 4.87
C ARG A 127 -13.56 -12.83 5.98
#